data_AF-A0A9E6D069-F1
#
_entry.id   AF-A0A9E6D069-F1
#
_cell.length_a   1.000
_cell.length_b   1.000
_cell.length_c   1.000
_cell.angle_alpha   90.00
_cell.angle_beta   90.00
_cell.angle_gamma   90.00
#
_symmetry.space_group_name_H-M   'P 1'
#
loop_
_entity.id
_entity.type
_entity.pdbx_description
1 polymer ?
#
loop_
_entity_poly.entity_id
_entity_poly.type
_entity_poly.pdbx_seq_one_letter_code
_entity_poly.pdbx_strand_id
1 'polypeptide(L)'
;MVNQDFNKEIYIKKKWEEENILYYLHFLNDYAVRQIEINHLGEYTFLSDDKPIKGDSILYDQKLSDLEIDKLDYIVEEEFNKVWKLHND
;
A
#
# COMPACT_ATOMS: atom_id res chain seq x y z
N MET A 1 -17.60 -12.65 25.63
CA MET A 1 -16.95 -13.20 24.41
C MET A 1 -16.00 -12.12 23.93
N VAL A 2 -14.70 -12.36 24.00
CA VAL A 2 -13.70 -11.41 23.47
C VAL A 2 -13.64 -11.70 21.97
N ASN A 3 -14.12 -10.79 21.13
CA ASN A 3 -13.85 -10.85 19.70
C ASN A 3 -12.33 -10.65 19.55
N GLN A 4 -11.62 -11.75 19.29
CA GLN A 4 -10.28 -11.67 18.72
C GLN A 4 -10.47 -11.33 17.26
N ASP A 5 -10.63 -10.05 16.95
CA ASP A 5 -10.45 -9.56 15.60
C ASP A 5 -8.96 -9.73 15.28
N PHE A 6 -8.63 -10.81 14.56
CA PHE A 6 -7.29 -10.99 14.04
C PHE A 6 -7.02 -9.84 13.08
N ASN A 7 -5.98 -9.07 13.38
CA ASN A 7 -5.42 -8.04 12.51
C ASN A 7 -5.10 -8.66 11.14
N LYS A 8 -6.03 -8.54 10.19
CA LYS A 8 -5.92 -9.13 8.86
C LYS A 8 -5.05 -8.21 8.02
N GLU A 9 -3.84 -8.67 7.73
CA GLU A 9 -2.92 -7.97 6.83
C GLU A 9 -3.12 -8.43 5.39
N ILE A 10 -3.19 -7.46 4.49
CA ILE A 10 -3.30 -7.68 3.03
C ILE A 10 -2.30 -6.78 2.33
N TYR A 11 -1.58 -7.35 1.37
CA TYR A 11 -0.55 -6.66 0.61
C TYR A 11 -0.92 -6.70 -0.87
N ILE A 12 -0.93 -5.53 -1.49
CA ILE A 12 -1.34 -5.32 -2.88
C ILE A 12 -0.22 -4.62 -3.63
N LYS A 13 0.00 -5.02 -4.88
CA LYS A 13 0.81 -4.32 -5.87
C LYS A 13 -0.07 -4.08 -7.09
N LYS A 14 -0.39 -2.82 -7.36
CA LYS A 14 -1.30 -2.43 -8.45
C LYS A 14 -0.75 -1.26 -9.23
N LYS A 15 -0.81 -1.33 -10.56
CA LYS A 15 -0.48 -0.22 -11.43
C LYS A 15 -1.73 0.62 -11.71
N TRP A 16 -1.66 1.91 -11.44
CA TRP A 16 -2.69 2.86 -11.82
C TRP A 16 -2.34 3.45 -13.18
N GLU A 17 -3.03 2.98 -14.22
CA GLU A 17 -2.65 3.27 -15.61
C GLU A 17 -2.78 4.75 -15.98
N GLU A 18 -3.79 5.44 -15.42
CA GLU A 18 -4.07 6.86 -15.73
C GLU A 18 -2.91 7.78 -15.34
N GLU A 19 -2.29 7.52 -14.19
CA GLU A 19 -1.19 8.33 -13.64
C GLU A 19 0.19 7.71 -13.92
N ASN A 20 0.20 6.49 -14.46
CA ASN A 20 1.39 5.65 -14.65
C ASN A 20 2.22 5.54 -13.36
N ILE A 21 1.53 5.27 -12.24
CA ILE A 21 2.12 5.06 -10.92
C ILE A 21 1.92 3.59 -10.52
N LEU A 22 2.98 2.97 -10.03
CA LEU A 22 2.90 1.64 -9.40
C LEU A 22 2.77 1.80 -7.89
N TYR A 23 1.67 1.32 -7.34
CA TYR A 23 1.40 1.34 -5.92
C TYR A 23 1.72 -0.02 -5.29
N TYR A 24 2.39 0.01 -4.15
CA TYR A 24 2.38 -1.07 -3.16
C TYR A 24 1.56 -0.59 -1.97
N LEU A 25 0.54 -1.33 -1.59
CA LEU A 25 -0.36 -0.98 -0.49
C LEU A 25 -0.34 -2.10 0.55
N HIS A 26 -0.23 -1.72 1.82
CA HIS A 26 -0.38 -2.61 2.96
C HIS A 26 -1.60 -2.17 3.75
N PHE A 27 -2.58 -3.06 3.83
CA PHE A 27 -3.83 -2.86 4.56
C PHE A 27 -3.84 -3.66 5.85
N LEU A 28 -4.36 -3.04 6.90
CA LEU A 28 -4.70 -3.65 8.18
C LEU A 28 -6.20 -3.51 8.40
N ASN A 29 -6.92 -4.63 8.50
CA ASN A 29 -8.36 -4.64 8.74
C ASN A 29 -9.13 -3.68 7.80
N ASP A 30 -8.84 -3.75 6.49
CA ASP A 30 -9.49 -2.97 5.42
C ASP A 30 -8.97 -1.54 5.21
N TYR A 31 -8.08 -1.03 6.06
CA TYR A 31 -7.51 0.32 5.94
C TYR A 31 -6.01 0.31 5.62
N ALA A 32 -5.56 1.19 4.73
CA ALA A 32 -4.14 1.30 4.41
C ALA A 32 -3.35 1.86 5.60
N VAL A 33 -2.22 1.22 5.91
CA VAL A 33 -1.29 1.64 6.98
C VAL A 33 0.12 1.90 6.47
N ARG A 34 0.48 1.37 5.29
CA ARG A 34 1.70 1.72 4.56
C ARG A 34 1.43 1.74 3.06
N GLN A 35 2.11 2.64 2.35
CA GLN A 35 2.02 2.80 0.91
C GLN A 35 3.39 3.16 0.32
N ILE A 36 3.67 2.60 -0.85
CA ILE A 36 4.80 2.96 -1.70
C ILE A 36 4.26 3.33 -3.06
N GLU A 37 4.61 4.50 -3.55
CA GLU A 37 4.33 4.94 -4.92
C GLU A 37 5.64 4.92 -5.69
N ILE A 38 5.62 4.38 -6.90
CA ILE A 38 6.73 4.45 -7.84
C ILE A 38 6.21 5.12 -9.10
N ASN A 39 6.65 6.36 -9.34
CA ASN A 39 6.23 7.10 -10.51
C ASN A 39 6.93 6.60 -11.79
N HIS A 40 6.54 7.15 -12.93
CA HIS A 40 7.11 6.80 -14.24
C HIS A 40 8.61 7.09 -14.39
N LEU A 41 9.20 7.89 -13.50
CA LEU A 41 10.65 8.17 -13.45
C LEU A 41 11.40 7.21 -12.53
N GLY A 42 10.69 6.32 -11.82
CA GLY A 42 11.26 5.41 -10.84
C GLY A 42 11.54 6.06 -9.48
N GLU A 43 10.95 7.24 -9.21
CA GLU A 43 11.06 7.89 -7.91
C GLU A 43 10.06 7.28 -6.92
N TYR A 44 10.51 7.13 -5.67
CA TYR A 44 9.76 6.47 -4.61
C TYR A 44 9.17 7.47 -3.62
N THR A 45 7.88 7.33 -3.33
CA THR A 45 7.20 8.01 -2.23
C THR A 45 6.74 6.97 -1.21
N PHE A 46 7.10 7.17 0.06
CA PHE A 46 6.72 6.31 1.17
C PHE A 46 5.77 7.06 2.10
N LEU A 47 4.66 6.42 2.42
CA LEU A 47 3.61 6.94 3.28
C LEU A 47 3.22 5.86 4.29
N SER A 48 2.85 6.29 5.48
CA SER A 48 2.41 5.42 6.57
C SER A 48 1.42 6.16 7.45
N ASP A 49 0.76 5.45 8.36
CA ASP A 49 -0.19 6.03 9.31
C ASP A 49 0.41 7.16 10.17
N ASP A 50 1.70 7.10 10.49
CA ASP A 50 2.44 8.16 11.19
C ASP A 50 2.82 9.35 10.28
N LYS A 51 2.98 9.12 8.98
CA LYS A 51 3.34 10.11 7.96
C LYS A 51 2.46 9.93 6.71
N PRO A 52 1.16 10.29 6.80
CA PRO A 52 0.19 9.97 5.76
C PRO A 52 0.22 10.93 4.57
N ILE A 53 1.03 12.00 4.62
CA ILE A 53 1.12 13.01 3.55
C ILE A 53 2.59 13.32 3.27
N LYS A 54 2.99 13.31 2.00
CA LYS A 54 4.33 13.68 1.54
C LYS A 54 4.25 14.36 0.18
N GLY A 55 4.51 15.67 0.14
CA GLY A 55 4.30 16.47 -1.07
C GLY A 55 2.81 16.48 -1.42
N ASP A 56 2.50 16.11 -2.66
CA ASP A 56 1.13 15.98 -3.16
C ASP A 56 0.52 14.57 -2.94
N SER A 57 1.33 13.62 -2.46
CA SER A 57 0.89 12.25 -2.21
C SER A 57 0.23 12.09 -0.84
N ILE A 58 -0.84 11.30 -0.80
CA ILE A 58 -1.64 11.01 0.40
C ILE A 58 -1.77 9.49 0.53
N LEU A 59 -1.61 8.97 1.75
CA LEU A 59 -1.85 7.56 2.07
C LEU A 59 -3.27 7.19 1.66
N TYR A 60 -3.43 6.08 0.94
CA TYR A 60 -4.70 5.61 0.41
C TYR A 60 -5.80 5.66 1.47
N ASP A 61 -6.83 6.47 1.21
CA ASP A 61 -7.83 6.89 2.19
C ASP A 61 -9.17 6.14 2.06
N GLN A 62 -9.28 5.26 1.06
CA GLN A 62 -10.43 4.38 0.87
C GLN A 62 -10.20 3.01 1.51
N LYS A 63 -11.25 2.19 1.56
CA LYS A 63 -11.15 0.81 2.04
C LYS A 63 -10.60 -0.12 0.97
N LEU A 64 -9.97 -1.21 1.40
CA LEU A 64 -9.60 -2.31 0.50
C LEU A 64 -10.84 -2.90 -0.17
N SER A 65 -11.98 -3.00 0.53
CA SER A 65 -13.24 -3.49 -0.03
C SER A 65 -13.76 -2.69 -1.22
N ASP A 66 -13.36 -1.42 -1.31
CA ASP A 66 -13.81 -0.49 -2.35
C ASP A 66 -12.79 -0.43 -3.51
N LEU A 67 -11.60 -1.00 -3.33
CA LEU A 67 -10.57 -1.11 -4.35
C LEU A 67 -10.91 -2.27 -5.31
N GLU A 68 -10.92 -1.99 -6.61
CA GLU A 68 -11.00 -3.03 -7.63
C GLU A 68 -9.65 -3.76 -7.72
N ILE A 69 -9.61 -5.02 -7.30
CA ILE A 69 -8.37 -5.81 -7.17
C ILE A 69 -8.50 -7.12 -7.93
N ASP A 70 -7.50 -7.42 -8.76
CA ASP A 70 -7.37 -8.72 -9.40
C ASP A 70 -6.58 -9.71 -8.55
N LYS A 71 -6.77 -11.01 -8.77
CA LYS A 71 -6.00 -12.04 -8.05
C LYS A 71 -4.48 -11.89 -8.20
N LEU A 72 -4.03 -11.31 -9.30
CA LEU A 72 -2.61 -11.08 -9.60
C LEU A 72 -2.04 -9.84 -8.90
N ASP A 73 -2.89 -8.96 -8.37
CA ASP A 73 -2.45 -7.78 -7.62
C ASP A 73 -2.03 -8.13 -6.19
N TYR A 74 -2.46 -9.29 -5.66
CA TYR A 74 -2.05 -9.74 -4.33
C TYR A 74 -0.58 -10.16 -4.32
N ILE A 75 0.16 -9.63 -3.36
CA ILE A 75 1.55 -10.01 -3.09
C ILE A 75 1.68 -10.54 -1.67
N VAL A 76 2.82 -11.17 -1.37
CA VAL A 76 3.17 -11.57 0.00
C VAL A 76 3.86 -10.42 0.75
N GLU A 77 3.77 -10.44 2.08
CA GLU A 77 4.43 -9.47 2.96
C GLU A 77 5.92 -9.28 2.62
N GLU A 78 6.64 -10.37 2.34
CA GLU A 78 8.07 -10.33 2.05
C GLU A 78 8.39 -9.45 0.83
N GLU A 79 7.56 -9.51 -0.21
CA GLU A 79 7.74 -8.68 -1.41
C GLU A 79 7.57 -7.20 -1.10
N PHE A 80 6.55 -6.84 -0.34
CA PHE A 80 6.33 -5.46 0.11
C PHE A 80 7.50 -4.98 0.97
N ASN A 81 7.85 -5.75 2.01
CA ASN A 81 8.86 -5.38 2.98
C ASN A 81 10.26 -5.28 2.34
N LYS A 82 10.53 -6.03 1.27
CA LYS A 82 11.75 -5.89 0.49
C LYS A 82 11.85 -4.51 -0.15
N VAL A 83 10.78 -4.02 -0.78
CA VAL A 83 10.77 -2.68 -1.39
C VAL A 83 10.83 -1.61 -0.31
N TRP A 84 10.06 -1.77 0.77
CA TRP A 84 10.02 -0.83 1.89
C TRP A 84 11.40 -0.65 2.53
N LYS A 85 12.10 -1.73 2.90
CA LYS A 85 13.39 -1.65 3.60
C LYS A 85 14.55 -1.21 2.72
N LEU A 86 14.51 -1.47 1.41
CA LEU A 86 15.62 -1.13 0.51
C LEU A 86 15.66 0.35 0.11
N HIS A 87 14.54 1.06 0.25
CA HIS A 87 14.37 2.38 -0.34
C HIS A 87 13.80 3.43 0.63
N ASN A 88 13.38 3.04 1.84
CA ASN A 88 12.85 3.93 2.88
C ASN A 88 13.86 4.11 4.03
N ASP A 89 15.03 4.66 3.73
CA ASP A 89 16.04 5.08 4.72
C ASP A 89 15.83 6.55 5.17
#